data_AF-A0A7L2D5Z7-F1
#
_entry.id   AF-A0A7L2D5Z7-F1
#
_cell.length_a   1.000
_cell.length_b   1.000
_cell.length_c   1.000
_cell.angle_alpha   90.00
_cell.angle_beta   90.00
_cell.angle_gamma   90.00
#
_symmetry.space_group_name_H-M   'P 1'
#
loop_
_entity.id
_entity.type
_entity.pdbx_description
1 polymer ?
#
loop_
_entity_poly.entity_id
_entity_poly.type
_entity_poly.pdbx_seq_one_letter_code
_entity_poly.pdbx_strand_id
1 'polypeptide(L)' 'MFKEPIEILPTVCYTACATLKGPDSHYGTKGLKKVIHESPTASKTCFVFYSSPGNNNGTSIEDGQIPEIIFYT' A
#
# COMPACT_ATOMS: atom_id res chain seq x y z
N MET A 1 -10.61 6.40 4.92
CA MET A 1 -9.51 6.99 5.72
C MET A 1 -9.58 6.44 7.15
N PHE A 2 -8.44 6.33 7.83
CA PHE A 2 -8.42 6.03 9.27
C PHE A 2 -8.99 7.21 10.09
N LYS A 3 -9.34 6.96 11.36
CA LYS A 3 -9.89 8.00 12.25
C LYS A 3 -8.89 9.12 12.55
N GLU A 4 -7.62 8.75 12.58
CA GLU A 4 -6.48 9.63 12.79
C GLU A 4 -5.28 9.13 11.96
N PRO A 5 -4.28 9.97 11.68
CA PRO A 5 -3.04 9.54 11.04
C PRO A 5 -2.32 8.52 11.91
N ILE A 6 -1.75 7.49 11.29
CA ILE A 6 -0.98 6.45 11.97
C ILE A 6 0.50 6.72 11.69
N GLU A 7 1.30 6.81 12.74
CA GLU A 7 2.76 6.95 12.60
C GLU A 7 3.37 5.66 12.07
N ILE A 8 4.17 5.79 11.01
CA ILE A 8 4.90 4.71 10.35
C ILE A 8 6.39 5.03 10.48
N LEU A 9 7.12 4.17 11.20
CA LEU A 9 8.54 4.35 11.41
C LEU A 9 9.34 3.86 10.18
N PRO A 10 10.42 4.56 9.80
CA PRO A 10 11.30 4.12 8.73
C PRO A 10 11.81 2.70 8.99
N THR A 11 11.90 1.88 7.93
CA THR A 11 12.49 0.53 7.95
C THR A 11 11.77 -0.52 8.80
N VAL A 12 10.57 -0.22 9.30
CA VAL A 12 9.69 -1.20 9.96
C VAL A 12 8.69 -1.77 8.96
N CYS A 13 8.42 -3.08 9.07
CA CYS A 13 7.43 -3.75 8.23
C CYS A 13 6.01 -3.58 8.80
N TYR A 14 5.07 -3.18 7.94
CA TYR A 14 3.66 -3.05 8.26
C TYR A 14 2.81 -3.87 7.30
N THR A 15 1.60 -4.26 7.72
CA THR A 15 0.63 -4.94 6.87
C THR A 15 -0.58 -4.03 6.64
N ALA A 16 -0.84 -3.69 5.39
CA ALA A 16 -2.07 -3.01 4.99
C ALA A 16 -3.17 -4.05 4.74
N CYS A 17 -4.35 -3.85 5.34
CA CYS A 17 -5.48 -4.75 5.22
C CYS A 17 -6.75 -3.97 4.90
N ALA A 18 -7.56 -4.49 3.98
CA ALA A 18 -8.91 -4.03 3.72
C ALA A 18 -9.82 -5.24 3.48
N THR A 19 -11.01 -5.24 4.10
CA THR A 19 -12.04 -6.24 3.85
C THR A 19 -13.23 -5.55 3.23
N LEU A 20 -13.50 -5.87 1.97
CA LEU A 20 -14.59 -5.27 1.21
C LEU A 20 -15.75 -6.25 1.11
N LYS A 21 -16.97 -5.72 1.17
CA LYS A 21 -18.21 -6.44 0.87
C LYS A 21 -19.04 -5.58 -0.06
N GLY A 22 -19.30 -6.10 -1.26
CA GLY A 22 -19.95 -5.36 -2.33
C GLY A 22 -19.96 -6.17 -3.63
N PRO A 23 -20.39 -5.56 -4.75
CA PRO A 23 -20.24 -6.16 -6.08
C PRO A 23 -18.76 -6.28 -6.47
N ASP A 24 -18.51 -6.93 -7.60
CA ASP A 24 -17.17 -7.02 -8.19
C ASP A 24 -16.55 -5.64 -8.42
N SER A 25 -15.23 -5.57 -8.32
CA SER A 25 -14.47 -4.33 -8.46
C SER A 25 -13.34 -4.49 -9.47
N HIS A 26 -12.88 -3.36 -10.00
CA HIS A 26 -11.62 -3.32 -10.74
C HIS A 26 -10.43 -3.61 -9.81
N TYR A 27 -9.36 -4.14 -10.37
CA TYR A 27 -8.12 -4.44 -9.66
C TYR A 27 -6.92 -3.85 -10.41
N GLY A 28 -5.84 -3.57 -9.67
CA GLY A 28 -4.58 -3.13 -10.25
C GLY A 28 -3.79 -4.29 -10.85
N THR A 29 -2.93 -3.99 -11.83
CA THR A 29 -2.00 -4.95 -12.43
C THR A 29 -0.63 -4.31 -12.62
N LYS A 30 0.41 -5.11 -12.86
CA LYS A 30 1.79 -4.65 -13.07
C LYS A 30 2.34 -3.83 -11.91
N GLY A 31 1.97 -4.21 -10.68
CA GLY A 31 2.44 -3.54 -9.48
C GLY A 31 3.96 -3.61 -9.31
N LEU A 32 4.49 -2.63 -8.58
CA LEU A 32 5.92 -2.41 -8.42
C LEU A 32 6.34 -2.76 -7.00
N LYS A 33 7.40 -3.56 -6.87
CA LYS A 33 8.00 -3.88 -5.56
C LYS A 33 8.52 -2.64 -4.82
N LYS A 34 8.91 -1.59 -5.54
CA LYS A 34 9.46 -0.35 -4.97
C LYS A 34 8.86 0.86 -5.68
N VAL A 35 8.36 1.81 -4.90
CA VAL A 35 7.82 3.09 -5.38
C VAL A 35 8.50 4.22 -4.62
N ILE A 36 8.97 5.23 -5.34
CA ILE A 36 9.61 6.41 -4.76
C ILE A 36 8.67 7.59 -4.93
N HIS A 37 8.22 8.17 -3.82
CA HIS A 37 7.52 9.43 -3.81
C HIS A 37 8.55 10.57 -3.70
N GLU A 38 8.50 11.49 -4.66
CA GLU A 38 9.33 12.69 -4.69
C GLU A 38 8.43 13.91 -4.49
N SER A 39 8.75 14.72 -3.48
CA SER A 39 8.09 16.01 -3.24
C SER A 39 9.08 17.12 -3.58
N PRO A 40 8.65 18.23 -4.22
CA PRO A 40 9.53 19.36 -4.52
C PRO A 40 10.20 19.96 -3.28
N THR A 41 9.58 19.82 -2.11
CA THR A 41 10.01 20.47 -0.86
C THR A 41 10.46 19.49 0.22
N ALA A 42 10.29 18.18 0.01
CA ALA A 42 10.61 17.16 1.01
C ALA A 42 11.56 16.09 0.47
N SER A 43 12.20 15.36 1.38
CA SER A 43 13.05 14.22 1.04
C SER A 43 12.26 13.11 0.34
N LYS A 44 12.95 12.36 -0.52
CA LYS A 44 12.38 11.19 -1.21
C LYS A 44 11.90 10.17 -0.19
N THR A 45 10.63 9.75 -0.30
CA THR A 45 10.06 8.67 0.53
C THR A 45 9.97 7.40 -0.30
N CYS A 46 10.60 6.32 0.17
CA CYS A 46 10.65 5.05 -0.56
C CYS A 46 9.76 4.01 0.11
N PHE A 47 8.75 3.53 -0.63
CA PHE A 47 7.93 2.39 -0.24
C PHE A 47 8.48 1.12 -0.87
N VAL A 48 8.58 0.06 -0.08
CA VAL A 48 8.92 -1.29 -0.54
C VAL A 48 7.79 -2.22 -0.17
N PHE A 49 7.17 -2.83 -1.18
CA PHE A 49 6.03 -3.73 -1.03
C PHE A 49 6.50 -5.18 -0.99
N TYR A 50 5.85 -5.95 -0.13
CA TYR A 50 6.07 -7.38 0.05
C TYR A 50 4.73 -8.10 -0.03
N SER A 51 4.73 -9.31 -0.60
CA SER A 51 3.53 -10.16 -0.58
C SER A 51 3.21 -10.54 0.86
N SER A 52 1.93 -10.41 1.24
CA SER A 52 1.43 -10.92 2.50
C SER A 52 1.00 -12.39 2.29
N PRO A 53 1.65 -13.38 2.95
CA PRO A 53 1.29 -14.78 2.77
C PRO A 53 -0.06 -15.11 3.39
N GLY A 54 -0.85 -15.97 2.73
CA GLY A 54 -2.10 -16.50 3.28
C GLY A 54 -3.35 -15.69 2.90
N ASN A 55 -4.07 -15.19 3.90
CA ASN A 55 -5.41 -14.59 3.75
C ASN A 55 -5.37 -13.17 3.16
N ASN A 56 -5.07 -13.05 1.87
CA ASN A 56 -4.87 -11.79 1.16
C ASN A 56 -5.89 -11.53 0.03
N ASN A 57 -6.92 -12.39 -0.09
CA ASN A 57 -7.95 -12.33 -1.13
C ASN A 57 -7.36 -12.23 -2.57
N GLY A 58 -6.23 -12.89 -2.82
CA GLY A 58 -5.57 -12.90 -4.13
C GLY A 58 -4.75 -11.64 -4.44
N THR A 59 -4.60 -10.70 -3.51
CA THR A 59 -3.73 -9.53 -3.70
C THR A 59 -2.26 -9.92 -3.53
N SER A 60 -1.43 -9.55 -4.51
CA SER A 60 0.02 -9.74 -4.54
C SER A 60 0.76 -8.41 -4.73
N ILE A 61 2.07 -8.47 -5.01
CA ILE A 61 2.84 -7.27 -5.40
C ILE A 61 2.41 -6.81 -6.79
N GLU A 62 2.05 -7.75 -7.66
CA GLU A 62 1.80 -7.54 -9.08
C GLU A 62 0.34 -7.15 -9.37
N ASP A 63 -0.62 -7.78 -8.67
CA ASP A 63 -2.04 -7.66 -8.99
C ASP A 63 -2.92 -7.61 -7.73
N GLY A 64 -4.07 -6.94 -7.82
CA GLY A 64 -5.11 -6.98 -6.78
C GLY A 64 -5.56 -5.62 -6.26
N GLN A 65 -5.83 -5.55 -4.96
CA GLN A 65 -6.43 -4.39 -4.29
C GLN A 65 -5.39 -3.59 -3.48
N ILE A 66 -5.84 -2.47 -2.90
CA ILE A 66 -5.03 -1.49 -2.14
C ILE A 66 -4.01 -0.78 -3.06
N PRO A 67 -4.50 -0.02 -4.07
CA PRO A 67 -3.63 0.61 -5.06
C PRO A 67 -2.84 1.82 -4.56
N GLU A 68 -3.19 2.38 -3.39
CA GLU A 68 -2.61 3.63 -2.88
C GLU A 68 -2.39 3.62 -1.37
N ILE A 69 -1.37 4.37 -0.94
CA ILE A 69 -1.14 4.78 0.44
C ILE A 69 -1.23 6.29 0.47
N ILE A 70 -2.15 6.82 1.29
CA ILE A 70 -2.29 8.26 1.53
C ILE A 70 -1.55 8.58 2.83
N PHE A 71 -0.58 9.48 2.78
CA PHE A 71 0.32 9.78 3.89
C PHE A 71 0.74 11.25 3.93
N TYR A 72 1.36 11.65 5.05
CA TYR A 72 2.03 12.94 5.22
C TYR A 72 3.55 12.73 5.24
N THR A 73 4.28 13.72 4.72
CA THR A 73 5.76 13.79 4.76
C THR A 73 6.25 14.76 5.80
#